data_AF-A0A7W1ZXS2-F1
#
_entry.id   AF-A0A7W1ZXS2-F1
#
_cell.length_a   1.000
_cell.length_b   1.000
_cell.length_c   1.000
_cell.angle_alpha   90.00
_cell.angle_beta   90.00
_cell.angle_gamma   90.00
#
_symmetry.space_group_name_H-M   'P 1'
#
loop_
_entity.id
_entity.type
_entity.pdbx_description
1 polymer ?
#
loop_
_entity_poly.entity_id
_entity_poly.type
_entity_poly.pdbx_seq_one_letter_code
_entity_poly.pdbx_strand_id
1 'polypeptide(L)'
;YVAQAVTGHDNFQDSNEFISQGGQRGPQKDILLPGTYYINPMVFKVIPETAKEVKPGEVAVIVSNVGKDPSEEIRKAMAEKVRERLEREEEEQIQRAAKQLDKVDGDATSIEEIKAELQADGDPADKRLDSGAHEAYVVPEGFRGIQETVVGPGRYYINTLAKTPIIIPTTNMTVEWTAEDVAQSFDPFAVISKDGFTMQLEVRVVFRVKPEDAPFMVAKIGSTDKLVQNVMHPLIDSIFRNQASESSAMAYLQNRHEEQERAEARVRMHLLKYHVDVVNVLICHIHLPEELMKTQTEKILAEQKQGMFNAQREAEIKRIELEKTSSQADNQRSLMEATVGVEISAKRSEQRKREAEGEAYYISETGKAEAEKMRLIGEAQGVAYNEQVNALGANGVALIETLKVIGEKGVRITPDIMASGGGGNGDGGGGIGTLLLLNLFRDQMQKNSDAPAIALTNGTK
;
A
#
# COMPACT_ATOMS: atom_id res chain seq x y z
N TYR A 1 -72.61 10.44 9.23
CA TYR A 1 -73.59 9.98 8.22
C TYR A 1 -73.67 11.02 7.12
N VAL A 2 -73.53 10.57 5.88
CA VAL A 2 -73.73 11.35 4.65
C VAL A 2 -74.93 10.72 3.94
N ALA A 3 -75.80 11.52 3.34
CA ALA A 3 -76.99 11.06 2.63
C ALA A 3 -76.63 10.15 1.45
N GLN A 4 -77.53 9.25 1.07
CA GLN A 4 -77.40 8.51 -0.18
C GLN A 4 -77.57 9.44 -1.40
N ALA A 5 -76.88 9.11 -2.49
CA ALA A 5 -77.03 9.80 -3.77
C ALA A 5 -78.42 9.52 -4.37
N VAL A 6 -79.02 10.54 -4.97
CA VAL A 6 -80.33 10.47 -5.64
C VAL A 6 -80.13 10.88 -7.11
N THR A 7 -80.95 10.37 -8.03
CA THR A 7 -80.76 10.57 -9.47
C THR A 7 -82.02 11.11 -10.13
N GLY A 8 -81.96 12.34 -10.66
CA GLY A 8 -83.06 13.00 -11.39
C GLY A 8 -83.13 14.50 -11.14
N HIS A 9 -82.73 14.94 -9.95
CA HIS A 9 -82.85 16.31 -9.43
C HIS A 9 -81.89 17.37 -10.01
N ASP A 10 -81.39 17.20 -11.24
CA ASP A 10 -80.39 18.03 -11.94
C ASP A 10 -79.50 18.89 -11.03
N ASN A 11 -78.50 18.27 -10.41
CA ASN A 11 -77.50 18.96 -9.57
C ASN A 11 -78.11 19.84 -8.44
N PHE A 12 -79.24 19.41 -7.88
CA PHE A 12 -79.99 20.04 -6.78
C PHE A 12 -80.74 21.32 -7.17
N GLN A 13 -80.92 21.58 -8.48
CA GLN A 13 -81.76 22.67 -8.96
C GLN A 13 -83.24 22.34 -8.74
N ASP A 14 -83.68 21.14 -9.13
CA ASP A 14 -85.07 20.68 -8.95
C ASP A 14 -85.32 20.10 -7.55
N SER A 15 -85.56 21.01 -6.59
CA SER A 15 -85.82 20.68 -5.18
C SER A 15 -87.06 19.77 -4.98
N ASN A 16 -88.08 19.89 -5.82
CA ASN A 16 -89.28 19.04 -5.74
C ASN A 16 -88.97 17.58 -6.09
N GLU A 17 -88.14 17.37 -7.12
CA GLU A 17 -87.77 16.04 -7.58
C GLU A 17 -86.81 15.35 -6.60
N PHE A 18 -85.85 16.11 -6.02
CA PHE A 18 -85.01 15.62 -4.94
C PHE A 18 -85.82 15.09 -3.74
N ILE A 19 -86.86 15.82 -3.31
CA ILE A 19 -87.70 15.42 -2.18
C ILE A 19 -88.57 14.22 -2.55
N SER A 20 -89.19 14.20 -3.75
CA SER A 20 -90.09 13.13 -4.18
C SER A 20 -89.38 11.78 -4.37
N GLN A 21 -88.10 11.81 -4.75
CA GLN A 21 -87.25 10.63 -4.94
C GLN A 21 -86.59 10.10 -3.65
N GLY A 22 -86.98 10.62 -2.47
CA GLY A 22 -86.49 10.14 -1.17
C GLY A 22 -85.20 10.82 -0.68
N GLY A 23 -84.94 12.05 -1.12
CA GLY A 23 -83.82 12.87 -0.66
C GLY A 23 -83.73 12.98 0.86
N GLN A 24 -82.52 12.75 1.40
CA GLN A 24 -82.31 12.65 2.85
C GLN A 24 -81.74 13.96 3.42
N ARG A 25 -82.17 14.33 4.64
CA ARG A 25 -81.68 15.52 5.34
C ARG A 25 -80.28 15.27 5.92
N GLY A 26 -79.29 16.04 5.49
CA GLY A 26 -77.92 16.02 6.02
C GLY A 26 -76.90 16.49 4.98
N PRO A 27 -75.59 16.28 5.23
CA PRO A 27 -74.57 16.40 4.20
C PRO A 27 -74.89 15.46 3.04
N GLN A 28 -74.96 15.99 1.82
CA GLN A 28 -75.19 15.19 0.62
C GLN A 28 -73.91 14.47 0.22
N LYS A 29 -74.02 13.32 -0.47
CA LYS A 29 -72.85 12.58 -0.99
C LYS A 29 -72.32 13.23 -2.28
N ASP A 30 -73.23 13.59 -3.17
CA ASP A 30 -72.90 14.16 -4.46
C ASP A 30 -72.37 15.60 -4.32
N ILE A 31 -71.56 15.99 -5.29
CA ILE A 31 -70.83 17.26 -5.30
C ILE A 31 -71.25 18.09 -6.51
N LEU A 32 -71.15 19.40 -6.36
CA LEU A 32 -71.26 20.34 -7.46
C LEU A 32 -69.86 20.54 -8.06
N LEU A 33 -69.77 20.38 -9.37
CA LEU A 33 -68.58 20.78 -10.13
C LEU A 33 -68.52 22.32 -10.22
N PRO A 34 -67.38 22.94 -10.60
CA PRO A 34 -67.35 24.38 -10.83
C PRO A 34 -68.29 24.77 -11.98
N GLY A 35 -69.27 25.63 -11.68
CA GLY A 35 -70.30 26.07 -12.62
C GLY A 35 -71.29 27.04 -11.99
N THR A 36 -72.31 27.44 -12.75
CA THR A 36 -73.42 28.28 -12.27
C THR A 36 -74.65 27.39 -12.07
N TYR A 37 -75.19 27.36 -10.85
CA TYR A 37 -76.34 26.54 -10.48
C TYR A 37 -77.40 27.39 -9.77
N TYR A 38 -78.67 27.18 -10.12
CA TYR A 38 -79.81 27.87 -9.51
C TYR A 38 -80.37 27.04 -8.35
N ILE A 39 -79.69 27.10 -7.20
CA ILE A 39 -80.02 26.29 -6.01
C ILE A 39 -80.89 27.09 -5.04
N ASN A 40 -81.96 26.48 -4.54
CA ASN A 40 -82.85 27.10 -3.56
C ASN A 40 -82.19 27.15 -2.16
N PRO A 41 -81.85 28.34 -1.62
CA PRO A 41 -81.15 28.47 -0.33
C PRO A 41 -82.02 28.14 0.88
N MET A 42 -83.35 27.99 0.72
CA MET A 42 -84.24 27.53 1.79
C MET A 42 -84.18 26.00 1.99
N VAL A 43 -83.75 25.25 0.97
CA VAL A 43 -83.70 23.78 0.98
C VAL A 43 -82.27 23.28 1.15
N PHE A 44 -81.31 23.91 0.46
CA PHE A 44 -79.91 23.48 0.45
C PHE A 44 -78.96 24.59 0.91
N LYS A 45 -77.96 24.21 1.72
CA LYS A 45 -76.83 25.06 2.08
C LYS A 45 -75.60 24.59 1.30
N VAL A 46 -75.14 25.39 0.34
CA VAL A 46 -73.90 25.14 -0.39
C VAL A 46 -72.70 25.53 0.49
N ILE A 47 -71.71 24.65 0.58
CA ILE A 47 -70.42 24.91 1.23
C ILE A 47 -69.37 24.87 0.13
N PRO A 48 -68.77 26.02 -0.25
CA PRO A 48 -67.72 26.04 -1.26
C PRO A 48 -66.41 25.51 -0.64
N GLU A 49 -65.85 24.47 -1.22
CA GLU A 49 -64.53 23.92 -0.86
C GLU A 49 -63.58 24.00 -2.05
N THR A 50 -62.28 24.16 -1.77
CA THR A 50 -61.26 24.13 -2.81
C THR A 50 -60.99 22.70 -3.27
N ALA A 51 -60.90 22.50 -4.59
CA ALA A 51 -60.51 21.22 -5.16
C ALA A 51 -59.16 20.75 -4.60
N LYS A 52 -59.04 19.46 -4.31
CA LYS A 52 -57.77 18.89 -3.83
C LYS A 52 -56.88 18.60 -5.04
N GLU A 53 -55.65 19.08 -4.98
CA GLU A 53 -54.64 18.91 -6.01
C GLU A 53 -53.57 17.94 -5.49
N VAL A 54 -53.35 16.85 -6.22
CA VAL A 54 -52.29 15.87 -5.99
C VAL A 54 -51.19 16.19 -6.99
N LYS A 55 -49.98 16.52 -6.52
CA LYS A 55 -48.89 16.95 -7.41
C LYS A 55 -48.24 15.75 -8.11
N PRO A 56 -47.57 15.96 -9.25
CA PRO A 56 -46.68 14.94 -9.82
C PRO A 56 -45.65 14.48 -8.78
N GLY A 57 -45.51 13.16 -8.59
CA GLY A 57 -44.68 12.58 -7.53
C GLY A 57 -45.40 12.33 -6.19
N GLU A 58 -46.69 12.68 -6.09
CA GLU A 58 -47.56 12.34 -4.96
C GLU A 58 -48.69 11.40 -5.44
N VAL A 59 -49.24 10.59 -4.52
CA VAL A 59 -50.49 9.84 -4.70
C VAL A 59 -51.44 10.13 -3.53
N ALA A 60 -52.75 10.07 -3.77
CA ALA A 60 -53.75 10.18 -2.71
C ALA A 60 -54.36 8.81 -2.39
N VAL A 61 -54.12 8.33 -1.18
CA VAL A 61 -54.88 7.23 -0.57
C VAL A 61 -56.20 7.80 -0.07
N ILE A 62 -57.32 7.17 -0.43
CA ILE A 62 -58.65 7.64 -0.06
C ILE A 62 -59.16 6.85 1.15
N VAL A 63 -59.51 7.54 2.23
CA VAL A 63 -60.27 6.96 3.35
C VAL A 63 -61.74 7.29 3.15
N SER A 64 -62.59 6.29 2.92
CA SER A 64 -64.02 6.50 2.74
C SER A 64 -64.76 6.35 4.07
N ASN A 65 -65.44 7.42 4.50
CA ASN A 65 -66.33 7.44 5.66
C ASN A 65 -67.73 6.90 5.34
N VAL A 66 -67.98 6.55 4.07
CA VAL A 66 -69.28 6.13 3.52
C VAL A 66 -69.13 4.81 2.79
N GLY A 67 -70.20 4.01 2.76
CA GLY A 67 -70.19 2.71 2.11
C GLY A 67 -70.91 1.66 2.96
N LYS A 68 -70.82 0.40 2.53
CA LYS A 68 -71.17 -0.75 3.38
C LYS A 68 -70.03 -1.00 4.37
N ASP A 69 -70.35 -1.54 5.54
CA ASP A 69 -69.31 -2.06 6.42
C ASP A 69 -68.77 -3.38 5.84
N PRO A 70 -67.44 -3.58 5.80
CA PRO A 70 -66.84 -4.80 5.24
C PRO A 70 -67.13 -6.00 6.15
N SER A 71 -67.59 -7.11 5.57
CA SER A 71 -67.79 -8.38 6.27
C SER A 71 -66.45 -9.02 6.66
N GLU A 72 -66.47 -9.90 7.67
CA GLU A 72 -65.29 -10.64 8.12
C GLU A 72 -64.66 -11.50 7.00
N GLU A 73 -65.48 -12.01 6.08
CA GLU A 73 -65.01 -12.76 4.90
C GLU A 73 -64.15 -11.89 3.97
N ILE A 74 -64.60 -10.66 3.69
CA ILE A 74 -63.86 -9.70 2.84
C ILE A 74 -62.56 -9.28 3.52
N ARG A 75 -62.57 -9.10 4.85
CA ARG A 75 -61.36 -8.79 5.63
C ARG A 75 -60.33 -9.91 5.55
N LYS A 76 -60.75 -11.16 5.71
CA LYS A 76 -59.87 -12.33 5.60
C LYS A 76 -59.29 -12.49 4.20
N ALA A 77 -60.13 -12.46 3.17
CA ALA A 77 -59.68 -12.57 1.78
C ALA A 77 -58.70 -11.45 1.39
N MET A 78 -58.89 -10.23 1.91
CA MET A 78 -57.95 -9.14 1.66
C MET A 78 -56.65 -9.29 2.46
N ALA A 79 -56.70 -9.75 3.71
CA ALA A 79 -55.50 -10.03 4.51
C ALA A 79 -54.65 -11.17 3.89
N GLU A 80 -55.30 -12.22 3.38
CA GLU A 80 -54.67 -13.33 2.65
C GLU A 80 -53.98 -12.83 1.37
N LYS A 81 -54.67 -12.04 0.54
CA LYS A 81 -54.10 -11.38 -0.65
C LYS A 81 -52.88 -10.50 -0.33
N VAL A 82 -52.90 -9.77 0.78
CA VAL A 82 -51.77 -8.93 1.23
C VAL A 82 -50.59 -9.80 1.66
N ARG A 83 -50.87 -10.90 2.36
CA ARG A 83 -49.85 -11.86 2.83
C ARG A 83 -49.18 -12.58 1.66
N GLU A 84 -49.93 -13.14 0.71
CA GLU A 84 -49.38 -13.76 -0.50
C GLU A 84 -48.49 -12.78 -1.28
N ARG A 85 -48.89 -11.50 -1.35
CA ARG A 85 -48.10 -10.45 -2.00
C ARG A 85 -46.81 -10.14 -1.23
N LEU A 86 -46.87 -10.03 0.09
CA LEU A 86 -45.68 -9.84 0.94
C LEU A 86 -44.71 -11.01 0.79
N GLU A 87 -45.18 -12.24 0.89
CA GLU A 87 -44.36 -13.45 0.74
C GLU A 87 -43.67 -13.47 -0.64
N ARG A 88 -44.37 -13.10 -1.73
CA ARG A 88 -43.76 -12.96 -3.07
C ARG A 88 -42.73 -11.83 -3.15
N GLU A 89 -43.00 -10.66 -2.57
CA GLU A 89 -42.05 -9.54 -2.59
C GLU A 89 -40.82 -9.80 -1.70
N GLU A 90 -40.97 -10.51 -0.59
CA GLU A 90 -39.85 -11.02 0.21
C GLU A 90 -39.00 -12.01 -0.60
N GLU A 91 -39.61 -12.98 -1.29
CA GLU A 91 -38.87 -13.91 -2.17
C GLU A 91 -38.13 -13.19 -3.31
N GLU A 92 -38.78 -12.24 -3.99
CA GLU A 92 -38.16 -11.43 -5.04
C GLU A 92 -36.98 -10.60 -4.49
N GLN A 93 -37.10 -10.05 -3.27
CA GLN A 93 -36.02 -9.29 -2.63
C GLN A 93 -34.88 -10.18 -2.11
N ILE A 94 -35.17 -11.34 -1.51
CA ILE A 94 -34.15 -12.32 -1.11
C ILE A 94 -33.38 -12.82 -2.34
N GLN A 95 -34.07 -13.12 -3.45
CA GLN A 95 -33.41 -13.48 -4.70
C GLN A 95 -32.56 -12.33 -5.28
N ARG A 96 -32.97 -11.08 -5.09
CA ARG A 96 -32.19 -9.91 -5.51
C ARG A 96 -30.95 -9.70 -4.64
N ALA A 97 -31.07 -9.86 -3.32
CA ALA A 97 -29.96 -9.81 -2.38
C ALA A 97 -28.96 -10.96 -2.63
N ALA A 98 -29.44 -12.19 -2.83
CA ALA A 98 -28.59 -13.33 -3.19
C ALA A 98 -27.80 -13.11 -4.48
N LYS A 99 -28.44 -12.54 -5.53
CA LYS A 99 -27.76 -12.16 -6.80
C LYS A 99 -26.75 -11.01 -6.64
N GLN A 100 -26.83 -10.24 -5.55
CA GLN A 100 -25.87 -9.19 -5.20
C GLN A 100 -24.69 -9.80 -4.43
N LEU A 101 -24.95 -10.68 -3.45
CA LEU A 101 -23.94 -11.40 -2.65
C LEU A 101 -23.08 -12.36 -3.48
N ASP A 102 -23.62 -13.01 -4.51
CA ASP A 102 -22.89 -13.92 -5.43
C ASP A 102 -21.73 -13.24 -6.21
N LYS A 103 -21.46 -11.95 -5.93
CA LYS A 103 -20.34 -11.17 -6.47
C LYS A 103 -19.37 -10.62 -5.41
N VAL A 104 -19.69 -10.72 -4.10
CA VAL A 104 -18.97 -10.02 -3.02
C VAL A 104 -18.87 -10.90 -1.77
N ASP A 105 -18.12 -12.00 -1.92
CA ASP A 105 -17.79 -12.98 -0.86
C ASP A 105 -18.95 -13.84 -0.30
N GLY A 106 -18.64 -15.11 -0.05
CA GLY A 106 -19.62 -16.17 0.18
C GLY A 106 -20.04 -16.37 1.64
N ASP A 107 -20.58 -15.33 2.30
CA ASP A 107 -21.08 -15.44 3.69
C ASP A 107 -22.62 -15.37 3.77
N ALA A 108 -23.25 -16.39 3.19
CA ALA A 108 -24.70 -16.58 3.16
C ALA A 108 -25.34 -16.73 4.56
N THR A 109 -24.53 -17.05 5.57
CA THR A 109 -24.91 -17.29 6.96
C THR A 109 -25.63 -16.09 7.58
N SER A 110 -25.15 -14.87 7.28
CA SER A 110 -25.66 -13.63 7.86
C SER A 110 -27.14 -13.34 7.57
N ILE A 111 -27.62 -13.62 6.35
CA ILE A 111 -29.01 -13.35 5.95
C ILE A 111 -29.97 -14.38 6.54
N GLU A 112 -29.55 -15.65 6.63
CA GLU A 112 -30.38 -16.71 7.21
C GLU A 112 -30.50 -16.58 8.73
N GLU A 113 -29.42 -16.21 9.44
CA GLU A 113 -29.44 -15.93 10.88
C GLU A 113 -30.31 -14.70 11.20
N ILE A 114 -30.15 -13.59 10.46
CA ILE A 114 -31.02 -12.40 10.61
C ILE A 114 -32.50 -12.74 10.31
N LYS A 115 -32.77 -13.61 9.33
CA LYS A 115 -34.13 -14.08 9.04
C LYS A 115 -34.70 -14.93 10.18
N ALA A 116 -33.88 -15.75 10.84
CA ALA A 116 -34.28 -16.55 12.00
C ALA A 116 -34.60 -15.66 13.22
N GLU A 117 -33.79 -14.64 13.50
CA GLU A 117 -34.08 -13.65 14.56
C GLU A 117 -35.40 -12.89 14.28
N LEU A 118 -35.59 -12.43 13.03
CA LEU A 118 -36.81 -11.74 12.58
C LEU A 118 -38.09 -12.59 12.57
N GLN A 119 -37.96 -13.92 12.54
CA GLN A 119 -39.06 -14.88 12.67
C GLN A 119 -39.33 -15.26 14.14
N ALA A 120 -38.32 -15.20 15.01
CA ALA A 120 -38.48 -15.38 16.45
C ALA A 120 -39.20 -14.18 17.08
N ASP A 121 -38.79 -12.95 16.73
CA ASP A 121 -39.51 -11.71 17.04
C ASP A 121 -40.70 -11.49 16.09
N GLY A 122 -41.67 -12.41 16.19
CA GLY A 122 -43.02 -12.20 15.67
C GLY A 122 -43.67 -11.02 16.39
N ASP A 123 -43.61 -9.86 15.75
CA ASP A 123 -44.08 -8.55 16.20
C ASP A 123 -45.46 -8.68 16.88
N PRO A 124 -45.67 -8.10 18.07
CA PRO A 124 -47.00 -8.06 18.67
C PRO A 124 -48.08 -7.48 17.75
N ALA A 125 -47.73 -6.69 16.72
CA ALA A 125 -48.64 -6.28 15.65
C ALA A 125 -49.17 -7.46 14.81
N ASP A 126 -48.33 -8.40 14.37
CA ASP A 126 -48.79 -9.57 13.59
C ASP A 126 -49.63 -10.53 14.45
N LYS A 127 -49.27 -10.71 15.73
CA LYS A 127 -50.13 -11.46 16.69
C LYS A 127 -51.43 -10.73 17.03
N ARG A 128 -51.50 -9.40 16.82
CA ARG A 128 -52.73 -8.59 16.95
C ARG A 128 -53.62 -8.67 15.72
N LEU A 129 -53.02 -8.81 14.53
CA LEU A 129 -53.71 -9.16 13.28
C LEU A 129 -54.51 -10.47 13.43
N ASP A 130 -53.88 -11.52 13.99
CA ASP A 130 -54.54 -12.81 14.25
C ASP A 130 -55.63 -12.77 15.33
N SER A 131 -55.57 -11.82 16.27
CA SER A 131 -56.50 -11.73 17.41
C SER A 131 -57.68 -10.75 17.23
N GLY A 132 -57.89 -10.26 16.00
CA GLY A 132 -59.13 -9.53 15.62
C GLY A 132 -59.26 -8.12 16.18
N ALA A 133 -58.17 -7.52 16.65
CA ALA A 133 -58.16 -6.26 17.38
C ALA A 133 -58.03 -5.02 16.46
N HIS A 134 -59.06 -4.77 15.63
CA HIS A 134 -59.38 -3.45 15.03
C HIS A 134 -58.20 -2.68 14.42
N GLU A 135 -57.68 -3.13 13.28
CA GLU A 135 -56.87 -2.29 12.39
C GLU A 135 -57.67 -1.85 11.16
N ALA A 136 -57.28 -0.73 10.57
CA ALA A 136 -58.04 -0.09 9.50
C ALA A 136 -57.86 -0.85 8.19
N TYR A 137 -58.70 -1.87 7.94
CA TYR A 137 -58.62 -2.68 6.74
C TYR A 137 -58.61 -1.83 5.47
N VAL A 138 -57.66 -2.13 4.58
CA VAL A 138 -57.76 -1.78 3.17
C VAL A 138 -58.95 -2.55 2.60
N VAL A 139 -59.85 -1.86 1.90
CA VAL A 139 -61.09 -2.41 1.37
C VAL A 139 -61.25 -2.10 -0.12
N PRO A 140 -61.95 -2.97 -0.87
CA PRO A 140 -62.39 -2.66 -2.23
C PRO A 140 -63.34 -1.45 -2.28
N GLU A 141 -63.53 -0.90 -3.47
CA GLU A 141 -64.37 0.28 -3.66
C GLU A 141 -65.83 0.06 -3.22
N GLY A 142 -66.39 1.06 -2.53
CA GLY A 142 -67.79 1.06 -2.06
C GLY A 142 -67.99 0.58 -0.62
N PHE A 143 -66.92 0.10 0.04
CA PHE A 143 -66.90 -0.16 1.47
C PHE A 143 -66.33 1.02 2.27
N ARG A 144 -66.78 1.15 3.52
CA ARG A 144 -66.23 2.11 4.49
C ARG A 144 -64.85 1.61 4.96
N GLY A 145 -63.83 2.46 4.85
CA GLY A 145 -62.43 2.10 5.13
C GLY A 145 -61.44 2.75 4.18
N ILE A 146 -60.16 2.36 4.30
CA ILE A 146 -59.08 2.79 3.40
C ILE A 146 -59.29 2.08 2.06
N GLN A 147 -59.37 2.80 0.94
CA GLN A 147 -59.58 2.16 -0.36
C GLN A 147 -58.27 1.53 -0.87
N GLU A 148 -58.35 0.35 -1.50
CA GLU A 148 -57.22 -0.29 -2.19
C GLU A 148 -56.71 0.54 -3.37
N THR A 149 -57.61 1.21 -4.09
CA THR A 149 -57.28 2.02 -5.26
C THR A 149 -56.72 3.40 -4.85
N VAL A 150 -55.47 3.67 -5.24
CA VAL A 150 -54.86 5.00 -5.10
C VAL A 150 -55.22 5.92 -6.26
N VAL A 151 -55.29 7.21 -5.95
CA VAL A 151 -55.56 8.26 -6.93
C VAL A 151 -54.25 8.95 -7.31
N GLY A 152 -53.96 9.00 -8.62
CA GLY A 152 -52.76 9.60 -9.18
C GLY A 152 -52.74 11.13 -9.16
N PRO A 153 -51.70 11.78 -9.73
CA PRO A 153 -51.59 13.23 -9.78
C PRO A 153 -52.69 13.86 -10.63
N GLY A 154 -53.26 14.96 -10.15
CA GLY A 154 -54.39 15.63 -10.77
C GLY A 154 -55.21 16.51 -9.82
N ARG A 155 -56.25 17.17 -10.35
CA ARG A 155 -57.21 17.96 -9.57
C ARG A 155 -58.50 17.18 -9.40
N TYR A 156 -58.89 16.97 -8.14
CA TYR A 156 -60.04 16.17 -7.78
C TYR A 156 -61.04 17.00 -6.98
N TYR A 157 -62.26 17.04 -7.50
CA TYR A 157 -63.44 17.50 -6.76
C TYR A 157 -63.92 16.31 -5.92
N ILE A 158 -63.81 16.43 -4.61
CA ILE A 158 -64.22 15.39 -3.66
C ILE A 158 -65.03 16.00 -2.53
N ASN A 159 -65.90 15.20 -1.95
CA ASN A 159 -66.64 15.55 -0.75
C ASN A 159 -65.79 15.17 0.48
N THR A 160 -65.17 16.15 1.14
CA THR A 160 -64.28 15.92 2.28
C THR A 160 -64.96 15.26 3.49
N LEU A 161 -66.29 15.41 3.62
CA LEU A 161 -67.09 14.75 4.65
C LEU A 161 -67.29 13.26 4.37
N ALA A 162 -67.35 12.87 3.08
CA ALA A 162 -67.54 11.49 2.65
C ALA A 162 -66.22 10.73 2.41
N LYS A 163 -65.18 11.43 1.93
CA LYS A 163 -63.87 10.88 1.57
C LYS A 163 -62.76 11.80 2.05
N THR A 164 -61.87 11.29 2.89
CA THR A 164 -60.67 12.00 3.36
C THR A 164 -59.47 11.53 2.54
N PRO A 165 -58.82 12.39 1.72
CA PRO A 165 -57.59 12.04 1.03
C PRO A 165 -56.39 12.17 1.98
N ILE A 166 -55.50 11.19 1.95
CA ILE A 166 -54.18 11.22 2.58
C ILE A 166 -53.17 11.25 1.44
N ILE A 167 -52.46 12.37 1.30
CA ILE A 167 -51.46 12.57 0.24
C ILE A 167 -50.14 11.98 0.70
N ILE A 168 -49.52 11.14 -0.12
CA ILE A 168 -48.26 10.46 0.16
C ILE A 168 -47.29 10.74 -0.98
N PRO A 169 -46.09 11.28 -0.69
CA PRO A 169 -45.01 11.37 -1.67
C PRO A 169 -44.56 9.96 -2.08
N THR A 170 -44.46 9.72 -3.39
CA THR A 170 -43.88 8.51 -3.99
C THR A 170 -42.47 8.76 -4.53
N THR A 171 -42.02 10.02 -4.52
CA THR A 171 -40.62 10.40 -4.68
C THR A 171 -39.76 9.84 -3.56
N ASN A 172 -38.47 9.67 -3.82
CA ASN A 172 -37.48 9.36 -2.79
C ASN A 172 -37.51 10.46 -1.70
N MET A 173 -37.75 10.05 -0.46
CA MET A 173 -37.68 10.89 0.73
C MET A 173 -36.39 10.57 1.48
N THR A 174 -35.74 11.61 2.00
CA THR A 174 -34.53 11.49 2.81
C THR A 174 -34.85 11.89 4.24
N VAL A 175 -34.41 11.10 5.22
CA VAL A 175 -34.40 11.47 6.64
C VAL A 175 -32.96 11.45 7.13
N GLU A 176 -32.59 12.49 7.87
CA GLU A 176 -31.22 12.75 8.28
C GLU A 176 -31.14 12.90 9.81
N TRP A 177 -30.22 12.16 10.42
CA TRP A 177 -29.82 12.30 11.81
C TRP A 177 -28.46 13.00 11.81
N THR A 178 -28.45 14.30 12.12
CA THR A 178 -27.27 15.17 11.99
C THR A 178 -27.30 16.28 13.03
N ALA A 179 -26.13 16.77 13.44
CA ALA A 179 -26.02 17.91 14.35
C ALA A 179 -26.40 19.26 13.70
N GLU A 180 -26.58 19.31 12.38
CA GLU A 180 -27.02 20.51 11.67
C GLU A 180 -28.54 20.70 11.75
N ASP A 181 -28.97 21.93 12.02
CA ASP A 181 -30.37 22.35 12.17
C ASP A 181 -31.05 22.51 10.79
N VAL A 182 -31.18 21.37 10.10
CA VAL A 182 -31.81 21.22 8.79
C VAL A 182 -33.30 20.92 8.96
N ALA A 183 -34.16 21.43 8.07
CA ALA A 183 -35.57 21.12 8.12
C ALA A 183 -35.82 19.60 8.06
N GLN A 184 -36.48 19.06 9.09
CA GLN A 184 -36.76 17.63 9.28
C GLN A 184 -35.54 16.75 9.63
N SER A 185 -34.45 17.31 10.14
CA SER A 185 -33.40 16.51 10.79
C SER A 185 -33.78 16.07 12.21
N PHE A 186 -33.06 15.07 12.71
CA PHE A 186 -33.10 14.57 14.09
C PHE A 186 -31.71 14.63 14.72
N ASP A 187 -31.64 14.65 16.05
CA ASP A 187 -30.36 14.58 16.78
C ASP A 187 -29.53 13.34 16.41
N PRO A 188 -28.19 13.44 16.30
CA PRO A 188 -27.30 12.29 16.08
C PRO A 188 -27.42 11.23 17.17
N PHE A 189 -27.29 9.95 16.78
CA PHE A 189 -27.40 8.85 17.72
C PHE A 189 -26.15 8.76 18.61
N ALA A 190 -26.35 8.91 19.93
CA ALA A 190 -25.32 8.64 20.93
C ALA A 190 -25.29 7.14 21.26
N VAL A 191 -24.33 6.42 20.68
CA VAL A 191 -24.14 4.98 20.86
C VAL A 191 -22.86 4.68 21.65
N ILE A 192 -22.80 3.49 22.25
CA ILE A 192 -21.67 3.02 23.05
C ILE A 192 -21.07 1.82 22.33
N SER A 193 -19.77 1.85 22.09
CA SER A 193 -19.03 0.75 21.48
C SER A 193 -18.77 -0.39 22.46
N LYS A 194 -18.39 -1.58 21.95
CA LYS A 194 -17.96 -2.73 22.75
C LYS A 194 -16.89 -2.40 23.80
N ASP A 195 -16.01 -1.45 23.49
CA ASP A 195 -14.90 -1.01 24.34
C ASP A 195 -15.33 0.02 25.40
N GLY A 196 -16.61 0.40 25.44
CA GLY A 196 -17.19 1.34 26.40
C GLY A 196 -17.08 2.83 26.00
N PHE A 197 -16.51 3.15 24.83
CA PHE A 197 -16.44 4.53 24.34
C PHE A 197 -17.77 4.97 23.74
N THR A 198 -18.21 6.17 24.11
CA THR A 198 -19.32 6.87 23.47
C THR A 198 -18.89 7.44 22.12
N MET A 199 -19.77 7.37 21.13
CA MET A 199 -19.57 7.94 19.79
C MET A 199 -20.91 8.49 19.28
N GLN A 200 -20.86 9.58 18.51
CA GLN A 200 -22.05 10.12 17.85
C GLN A 200 -22.06 9.72 16.39
N LEU A 201 -23.17 9.15 15.94
CA LEU A 201 -23.36 8.65 14.59
C LEU A 201 -24.35 9.53 13.83
N GLU A 202 -23.91 10.06 12.69
CA GLU A 202 -24.79 10.71 11.72
C GLU A 202 -25.22 9.72 10.65
N VAL A 203 -26.52 9.63 10.42
CA VAL A 203 -27.14 8.64 9.51
C VAL A 203 -28.05 9.37 8.53
N ARG A 204 -28.04 8.93 7.27
CA ARG A 204 -29.00 9.35 6.24
C ARG A 204 -29.70 8.11 5.69
N VAL A 205 -31.03 8.08 5.76
CA VAL A 205 -31.84 7.01 5.16
C VAL A 205 -32.64 7.59 4.01
N VAL A 206 -32.54 6.98 2.83
CA VAL A 206 -33.41 7.29 1.70
C VAL A 206 -34.42 6.16 1.51
N PHE A 207 -35.70 6.48 1.56
CA PHE A 207 -36.78 5.54 1.34
C PHE A 207 -37.80 6.10 0.35
N ARG A 208 -38.70 5.25 -0.14
CA ARG A 208 -39.83 5.62 -0.99
C ARG A 208 -41.01 4.71 -0.72
N VAL A 209 -42.21 5.20 -0.98
CA VAL A 209 -43.44 4.40 -0.88
C VAL A 209 -43.95 4.18 -2.30
N LYS A 210 -44.16 2.92 -2.70
CA LYS A 210 -44.74 2.64 -4.02
C LYS A 210 -46.23 3.02 -4.03
N PRO A 211 -46.80 3.47 -5.17
CA PRO A 211 -48.23 3.76 -5.27
C PRO A 211 -49.14 2.61 -4.81
N GLU A 212 -48.77 1.38 -5.16
CA GLU A 212 -49.46 0.13 -4.80
C GLU A 212 -49.36 -0.25 -3.30
N ASP A 213 -48.44 0.37 -2.57
CA ASP A 213 -48.12 0.06 -1.18
C ASP A 213 -48.64 1.11 -0.19
N ALA A 214 -48.87 2.33 -0.69
CA ALA A 214 -49.38 3.45 0.09
C ALA A 214 -50.66 3.15 0.91
N PRO A 215 -51.70 2.43 0.42
CA PRO A 215 -52.88 2.10 1.22
C PRO A 215 -52.56 1.24 2.45
N PHE A 216 -51.63 0.28 2.31
CA PHE A 216 -51.26 -0.66 3.36
C PHE A 216 -50.36 0.00 4.42
N MET A 217 -49.46 0.90 3.99
CA MET A 217 -48.69 1.76 4.90
C MET A 217 -49.62 2.68 5.72
N VAL A 218 -50.67 3.25 5.11
CA VAL A 218 -51.70 4.03 5.84
C VAL A 218 -52.49 3.17 6.81
N ALA A 219 -52.82 1.92 6.46
CA ALA A 219 -53.55 1.02 7.35
C ALA A 219 -52.80 0.73 8.65
N LYS A 220 -51.47 0.50 8.57
CA LYS A 220 -50.62 0.21 9.73
C LYS A 220 -50.25 1.46 10.54
N ILE A 221 -49.89 2.58 9.89
CA ILE A 221 -49.26 3.75 10.56
C ILE A 221 -50.04 5.08 10.39
N GLY A 222 -50.79 5.22 9.31
CA GLY A 222 -51.67 6.37 9.02
C GLY A 222 -51.03 7.54 8.26
N SER A 223 -49.75 7.87 8.48
CA SER A 223 -49.06 8.96 7.75
C SER A 223 -47.54 8.74 7.70
N THR A 224 -46.88 9.35 6.70
CA THR A 224 -45.43 9.35 6.53
C THR A 224 -44.69 9.96 7.71
N ASP A 225 -45.21 11.05 8.31
CA ASP A 225 -44.55 11.70 9.46
C ASP A 225 -44.55 10.78 10.69
N LYS A 226 -45.64 10.02 10.87
CA LYS A 226 -45.77 9.02 11.94
C LYS A 226 -44.89 7.80 11.71
N LEU A 227 -44.71 7.39 10.46
CA LEU A 227 -43.73 6.36 10.08
C LEU A 227 -42.33 6.79 10.53
N VAL A 228 -41.92 8.02 10.20
CA VAL A 228 -40.59 8.53 10.55
C VAL A 228 -40.40 8.62 12.07
N GLN A 229 -41.35 9.22 12.80
CA GLN A 229 -41.21 9.45 14.24
C GLN A 229 -41.38 8.18 15.10
N ASN A 230 -42.38 7.34 14.81
CA ASN A 230 -42.77 6.24 15.70
C ASN A 230 -42.16 4.88 15.30
N VAL A 231 -41.72 4.72 14.06
CA VAL A 231 -41.20 3.43 13.54
C VAL A 231 -39.75 3.58 13.09
N MET A 232 -39.45 4.47 12.14
CA MET A 232 -38.09 4.64 11.61
C MET A 232 -37.10 5.04 12.71
N HIS A 233 -37.33 6.14 13.42
CA HIS A 233 -36.35 6.65 14.38
C HIS A 233 -36.01 5.65 15.51
N PRO A 234 -36.97 4.99 16.20
CA PRO A 234 -36.65 3.95 17.18
C PRO A 234 -35.98 2.70 16.59
N LEU A 235 -36.39 2.28 15.39
CA LEU A 235 -35.81 1.12 14.70
C LEU A 235 -34.35 1.37 14.30
N ILE A 236 -34.08 2.54 13.71
CA ILE A 236 -32.74 2.96 13.30
C ILE A 236 -31.82 3.10 14.53
N ASP A 237 -32.28 3.75 15.62
CA ASP A 237 -31.50 3.82 16.87
C ASP A 237 -31.13 2.43 17.38
N SER A 238 -32.11 1.52 17.47
CA SER A 238 -31.90 0.16 17.97
C SER A 238 -30.89 -0.63 17.12
N ILE A 239 -31.01 -0.59 15.79
CA ILE A 239 -30.11 -1.31 14.88
C ILE A 239 -28.68 -0.79 15.01
N PHE A 240 -28.47 0.53 14.95
CA PHE A 240 -27.13 1.12 15.05
C PHE A 240 -26.52 0.99 16.46
N ARG A 241 -27.34 1.06 17.52
CA ARG A 241 -26.93 0.81 18.90
C ARG A 241 -26.46 -0.63 19.11
N ASN A 242 -27.14 -1.61 18.50
CA ASN A 242 -26.73 -3.01 18.55
C ASN A 242 -25.42 -3.25 17.78
N GLN A 243 -25.30 -2.77 16.54
CA GLN A 243 -24.05 -2.89 15.75
C GLN A 243 -22.84 -2.22 16.41
N ALA A 244 -23.04 -1.04 17.01
CA ALA A 244 -21.99 -0.37 17.77
C ALA A 244 -21.56 -1.20 18.99
N SER A 245 -22.50 -1.87 19.67
CA SER A 245 -22.21 -2.74 20.82
C SER A 245 -21.46 -4.04 20.44
N GLU A 246 -21.64 -4.53 19.21
CA GLU A 246 -20.97 -5.73 18.67
C GLU A 246 -19.47 -5.48 18.35
N SER A 247 -19.13 -4.24 17.95
CA SER A 247 -17.84 -3.85 17.37
C SER A 247 -17.04 -2.86 18.24
N SER A 248 -15.72 -2.79 18.06
CA SER A 248 -14.91 -1.71 18.67
C SER A 248 -15.06 -0.42 17.86
N ALA A 249 -15.03 0.75 18.52
CA ALA A 249 -15.23 2.04 17.85
C ALA A 249 -14.23 2.26 16.68
N MET A 250 -13.01 1.71 16.81
CA MET A 250 -11.98 1.76 15.76
C MET A 250 -12.24 0.78 14.62
N ALA A 251 -12.71 -0.44 14.89
CA ALA A 251 -13.09 -1.38 13.82
C ALA A 251 -14.31 -0.87 13.05
N TYR A 252 -15.29 -0.27 13.74
CA TYR A 252 -16.46 0.35 13.13
C TYR A 252 -16.08 1.49 12.15
N LEU A 253 -15.07 2.30 12.48
CA LEU A 253 -14.54 3.32 11.57
C LEU A 253 -13.81 2.72 10.35
N GLN A 254 -13.02 1.66 10.57
CA GLN A 254 -12.23 1.00 9.51
C GLN A 254 -13.12 0.22 8.52
N ASN A 255 -14.05 -0.58 9.04
CA ASN A 255 -14.93 -1.45 8.27
C ASN A 255 -16.30 -0.82 7.98
N ARG A 256 -16.37 0.52 7.91
CA ARG A 256 -17.64 1.27 7.78
C ARG A 256 -18.54 0.81 6.61
N HIS A 257 -17.97 0.27 5.54
CA HIS A 257 -18.72 -0.23 4.39
C HIS A 257 -19.53 -1.47 4.77
N GLU A 258 -18.90 -2.42 5.45
CA GLU A 258 -19.51 -3.68 5.89
C GLU A 258 -20.61 -3.42 6.91
N GLU A 259 -20.35 -2.53 7.89
CA GLU A 259 -21.37 -2.14 8.88
C GLU A 259 -22.55 -1.40 8.26
N GLN A 260 -22.32 -0.57 7.23
CA GLN A 260 -23.39 0.09 6.49
C GLN A 260 -24.22 -0.91 5.68
N GLU A 261 -23.60 -1.90 5.05
CA GLU A 261 -24.30 -2.92 4.27
C GLU A 261 -25.14 -3.85 5.16
N ARG A 262 -24.61 -4.27 6.32
CA ARG A 262 -25.38 -4.98 7.36
C ARG A 262 -26.53 -4.11 7.90
N ALA A 263 -26.30 -2.82 8.11
CA ALA A 263 -27.34 -1.88 8.56
C ALA A 263 -28.46 -1.77 7.52
N GLU A 264 -28.12 -1.56 6.25
CA GLU A 264 -29.08 -1.48 5.15
C GLU A 264 -29.93 -2.76 5.06
N ALA A 265 -29.31 -3.93 5.14
CA ALA A 265 -30.03 -5.21 5.15
C ALA A 265 -31.02 -5.34 6.32
N ARG A 266 -30.58 -5.09 7.56
CA ARG A 266 -31.44 -5.12 8.78
C ARG A 266 -32.62 -4.13 8.65
N VAL A 267 -32.33 -2.89 8.26
CA VAL A 267 -33.33 -1.81 8.11
C VAL A 267 -34.35 -2.13 7.01
N ARG A 268 -33.88 -2.59 5.85
CA ARG A 268 -34.72 -3.00 4.71
C ARG A 268 -35.69 -4.12 5.08
N MET A 269 -35.21 -5.15 5.77
CA MET A 269 -36.04 -6.29 6.19
C MET A 269 -37.15 -5.88 7.16
N HIS A 270 -36.86 -5.02 8.15
CA HIS A 270 -37.88 -4.54 9.08
C HIS A 270 -38.92 -3.63 8.41
N LEU A 271 -38.51 -2.77 7.47
CA LEU A 271 -39.41 -1.80 6.83
C LEU A 271 -40.28 -2.38 5.70
N LEU A 272 -39.89 -3.53 5.16
CA LEU A 272 -40.72 -4.31 4.22
C LEU A 272 -42.07 -4.68 4.86
N LYS A 273 -42.10 -5.06 6.15
CA LYS A 273 -43.33 -5.35 6.92
C LYS A 273 -44.31 -4.17 7.02
N TYR A 274 -43.82 -2.95 6.78
CA TYR A 274 -44.60 -1.70 6.76
C TYR A 274 -44.93 -1.20 5.34
N HIS A 275 -44.56 -1.98 4.32
CA HIS A 275 -44.71 -1.65 2.89
C HIS A 275 -43.93 -0.39 2.47
N VAL A 276 -42.71 -0.22 2.99
CA VAL A 276 -41.80 0.90 2.67
C VAL A 276 -40.54 0.35 1.99
N ASP A 277 -40.20 0.87 0.80
CA ASP A 277 -39.01 0.44 0.05
C ASP A 277 -37.82 1.34 0.41
N VAL A 278 -36.83 0.76 1.08
CA VAL A 278 -35.57 1.43 1.43
C VAL A 278 -34.64 1.40 0.22
N VAL A 279 -34.18 2.57 -0.20
CA VAL A 279 -33.28 2.74 -1.35
C VAL A 279 -31.83 2.57 -0.92
N ASN A 280 -31.43 3.21 0.17
CA ASN A 280 -30.15 3.00 0.83
C ASN A 280 -30.15 3.54 2.28
N VAL A 281 -29.21 3.04 3.07
CA VAL A 281 -28.86 3.58 4.39
C VAL A 281 -27.40 4.00 4.35
N LEU A 282 -27.09 5.23 4.73
CA LEU A 282 -25.75 5.81 4.66
C LEU A 282 -25.28 6.27 6.04
N ILE A 283 -24.07 5.87 6.42
CA ILE A 283 -23.36 6.44 7.56
C ILE A 283 -22.59 7.67 7.05
N CYS A 284 -22.96 8.86 7.50
CA CYS A 284 -22.36 10.10 7.03
C CYS A 284 -21.07 10.42 7.79
N HIS A 285 -21.15 10.62 9.10
CA HIS A 285 -20.02 10.92 9.97
C HIS A 285 -20.09 10.12 11.26
N ILE A 286 -18.91 9.83 11.80
CA ILE A 286 -18.70 9.15 13.07
C ILE A 286 -17.82 10.08 13.91
N HIS A 287 -18.37 10.68 14.96
CA HIS A 287 -17.60 11.48 15.90
C HIS A 287 -17.12 10.59 17.05
N LEU A 288 -15.81 10.33 17.07
CA LEU A 288 -15.09 9.68 18.17
C LEU A 288 -14.49 10.72 19.12
N PRO A 289 -14.34 10.41 20.42
CA PRO A 289 -13.62 11.27 21.36
C PRO A 289 -12.13 11.39 21.01
N GLU A 290 -11.55 12.59 21.15
CA GLU A 290 -10.17 12.88 20.75
C GLU A 290 -9.10 12.00 21.42
N GLU A 291 -9.38 11.47 22.62
CA GLU A 291 -8.45 10.62 23.38
C GLU A 291 -8.09 9.34 22.59
N LEU A 292 -9.07 8.76 21.90
CA LEU A 292 -8.86 7.61 21.02
C LEU A 292 -8.02 7.97 19.79
N MET A 293 -8.26 9.13 19.19
CA MET A 293 -7.50 9.59 18.02
C MET A 293 -6.02 9.81 18.36
N LYS A 294 -5.73 10.33 19.56
CA LYS A 294 -4.35 10.52 20.06
C LYS A 294 -3.64 9.18 20.25
N THR A 295 -4.25 8.25 20.99
CA THR A 295 -3.66 6.90 21.21
C THR A 295 -3.50 6.09 19.92
N GLN A 296 -4.43 6.19 18.97
CA GLN A 296 -4.29 5.57 17.64
C GLN A 296 -3.16 6.21 16.84
N THR A 297 -3.05 7.54 16.83
CA THR A 297 -1.97 8.26 16.13
C THR A 297 -0.61 7.89 16.72
N GLU A 298 -0.51 7.78 18.05
CA GLU A 298 0.69 7.31 18.73
C GLU A 298 1.05 5.86 18.38
N LYS A 299 0.06 4.96 18.32
CA LYS A 299 0.26 3.57 17.89
C LYS A 299 0.76 3.50 16.44
N ILE A 300 0.12 4.18 15.51
CA ILE A 300 0.52 4.21 14.09
C ILE A 300 1.93 4.80 13.96
N LEU A 301 2.25 5.87 14.69
CA LEU A 301 3.58 6.46 14.72
C LEU A 301 4.62 5.51 15.31
N ALA A 302 4.27 4.70 16.31
CA ALA A 302 5.14 3.69 16.89
C ALA A 302 5.41 2.54 15.91
N GLU A 303 4.39 2.03 15.21
CA GLU A 303 4.52 1.01 14.17
C GLU A 303 5.37 1.52 12.99
N GLN A 304 5.15 2.76 12.53
CA GLN A 304 5.97 3.39 11.49
C GLN A 304 7.43 3.57 11.94
N LYS A 305 7.68 4.01 13.18
CA LYS A 305 9.03 4.08 13.77
C LYS A 305 9.68 2.69 13.83
N GLN A 306 8.96 1.66 14.24
CA GLN A 306 9.47 0.29 14.29
C GLN A 306 9.81 -0.22 12.88
N GLY A 307 8.99 0.07 11.87
CA GLY A 307 9.28 -0.21 10.47
C GLY A 307 10.57 0.48 9.99
N MET A 308 10.72 1.78 10.29
CA MET A 308 11.94 2.54 9.99
C MET A 308 13.18 1.96 10.68
N PHE A 309 13.11 1.63 11.97
CA PHE A 309 14.22 1.01 12.71
C PHE A 309 14.58 -0.38 12.18
N ASN A 310 13.59 -1.19 11.80
CA ASN A 310 13.84 -2.51 11.19
C ASN A 310 14.53 -2.35 9.83
N ALA A 311 14.07 -1.43 8.97
CA ALA A 311 14.69 -1.14 7.69
C ALA A 311 16.12 -0.60 7.83
N GLN A 312 16.36 0.30 8.79
CA GLN A 312 17.70 0.78 9.15
C GLN A 312 18.61 -0.35 9.63
N ARG A 313 18.10 -1.23 10.51
CA ARG A 313 18.86 -2.38 11.02
C ARG A 313 19.22 -3.36 9.92
N GLU A 314 18.31 -3.65 8.98
CA GLU A 314 18.60 -4.50 7.82
C GLU A 314 19.61 -3.86 6.86
N ALA A 315 19.53 -2.55 6.63
CA ALA A 315 20.52 -1.82 5.84
C ALA A 315 21.91 -1.88 6.49
N GLU A 316 22.01 -1.68 7.80
CA GLU A 316 23.29 -1.73 8.52
C GLU A 316 23.85 -3.16 8.60
N ILE A 317 23.01 -4.20 8.77
CA ILE A 317 23.44 -5.60 8.69
C ILE A 317 24.04 -5.90 7.30
N LYS A 318 23.36 -5.51 6.22
CA LYS A 318 23.87 -5.66 4.84
C LYS A 318 25.18 -4.90 4.62
N ARG A 319 25.33 -3.72 5.23
CA ARG A 319 26.57 -2.93 5.18
C ARG A 319 27.71 -3.64 5.91
N ILE A 320 27.48 -4.15 7.12
CA ILE A 320 28.47 -4.92 7.89
C ILE A 320 28.86 -6.20 7.13
N GLU A 321 27.93 -6.84 6.44
CA GLU A 321 28.20 -8.02 5.61
C GLU A 321 29.06 -7.68 4.37
N LEU A 322 28.78 -6.56 3.69
CA LEU A 322 29.63 -6.04 2.60
C LEU A 322 31.03 -5.64 3.10
N GLU A 323 31.12 -5.00 4.26
CA GLU A 323 32.41 -4.61 4.86
C GLU A 323 33.22 -5.83 5.32
N LYS A 324 32.56 -6.84 5.89
CA LYS A 324 33.19 -8.12 6.26
C LYS A 324 33.67 -8.90 5.05
N THR A 325 32.89 -8.96 3.98
CA THR A 325 33.29 -9.64 2.72
C THR A 325 34.41 -8.89 2.00
N SER A 326 34.39 -7.55 1.98
CA SER A 326 35.54 -6.75 1.52
C SER A 326 36.78 -7.02 2.37
N SER A 327 36.66 -6.98 3.70
CA SER A 327 37.77 -7.25 4.61
C SER A 327 38.35 -8.67 4.44
N GLN A 328 37.50 -9.67 4.15
CA GLN A 328 37.96 -11.01 3.82
C GLN A 328 38.68 -11.06 2.46
N ALA A 329 38.19 -10.35 1.45
CA ALA A 329 38.85 -10.25 0.14
C ALA A 329 40.20 -9.51 0.23
N ASP A 330 40.30 -8.43 1.01
CA ASP A 330 41.56 -7.69 1.23
C ASP A 330 42.57 -8.51 2.04
N ASN A 331 42.12 -9.23 3.08
CA ASN A 331 42.96 -10.18 3.81
C ASN A 331 43.42 -11.34 2.91
N GLN A 332 42.55 -11.86 2.04
CA GLN A 332 42.92 -12.89 1.07
C GLN A 332 43.90 -12.36 0.02
N ARG A 333 43.75 -11.11 -0.43
CA ARG A 333 44.69 -10.42 -1.33
C ARG A 333 46.07 -10.27 -0.67
N SER A 334 46.11 -9.83 0.59
CA SER A 334 47.34 -9.69 1.38
C SER A 334 48.04 -11.03 1.63
N LEU A 335 47.28 -12.07 1.99
CA LEU A 335 47.79 -13.45 2.12
C LEU A 335 48.34 -13.97 0.78
N MET A 336 47.62 -13.77 -0.33
CA MET A 336 48.07 -14.14 -1.66
C MET A 336 49.34 -13.39 -2.06
N GLU A 337 49.42 -12.08 -1.80
CA GLU A 337 50.61 -11.27 -2.08
C GLU A 337 51.84 -11.74 -1.28
N ALA A 338 51.66 -12.09 0.00
CA ALA A 338 52.73 -12.68 0.81
C ALA A 338 53.16 -14.06 0.28
N THR A 339 52.22 -14.95 -0.07
CA THR A 339 52.53 -16.28 -0.62
C THR A 339 53.22 -16.19 -1.98
N VAL A 340 52.69 -15.40 -2.91
CA VAL A 340 53.27 -15.16 -4.24
C VAL A 340 54.61 -14.43 -4.12
N GLY A 341 54.79 -13.53 -3.14
CA GLY A 341 56.06 -12.88 -2.86
C GLY A 341 57.16 -13.86 -2.42
N VAL A 342 56.81 -14.85 -1.60
CA VAL A 342 57.71 -15.97 -1.24
C VAL A 342 58.02 -16.82 -2.48
N GLU A 343 57.02 -17.14 -3.31
CA GLU A 343 57.21 -17.95 -4.52
C GLU A 343 58.07 -17.24 -5.58
N ILE A 344 57.84 -15.95 -5.83
CA ILE A 344 58.69 -15.10 -6.69
C ILE A 344 60.12 -15.05 -6.15
N SER A 345 60.29 -14.95 -4.83
CA SER A 345 61.63 -14.93 -4.20
C SER A 345 62.33 -16.28 -4.34
N ALA A 346 61.61 -17.40 -4.19
CA ALA A 346 62.12 -18.74 -4.45
C ALA A 346 62.48 -18.94 -5.92
N LYS A 347 61.63 -18.50 -6.87
CA LYS A 347 61.89 -18.57 -8.31
C LYS A 347 63.05 -17.69 -8.75
N ARG A 348 63.20 -16.49 -8.20
CA ARG A 348 64.40 -15.64 -8.43
C ARG A 348 65.67 -16.28 -7.87
N SER A 349 65.59 -16.97 -6.73
CA SER A 349 66.71 -17.73 -6.17
C SER A 349 67.08 -18.93 -7.07
N GLU A 350 66.08 -19.65 -7.59
CA GLU A 350 66.25 -20.75 -8.54
C GLU A 350 66.83 -20.27 -9.89
N GLN A 351 66.36 -19.14 -10.43
CA GLN A 351 66.94 -18.50 -11.62
C GLN A 351 68.40 -18.13 -11.39
N ARG A 352 68.73 -17.41 -10.30
CA ARG A 352 70.12 -17.03 -9.99
C ARG A 352 71.06 -18.23 -9.84
N LYS A 353 70.59 -19.35 -9.30
CA LYS A 353 71.39 -20.58 -9.24
C LYS A 353 71.67 -21.12 -10.64
N ARG A 354 70.66 -21.19 -11.51
CA ARG A 354 70.83 -21.64 -12.90
C ARG A 354 71.68 -20.69 -13.75
N GLU A 355 71.57 -19.39 -13.53
CA GLU A 355 72.43 -18.38 -14.15
C GLU A 355 73.89 -18.57 -13.71
N ALA A 356 74.15 -18.70 -12.40
CA ALA A 356 75.49 -18.96 -11.88
C ALA A 356 76.07 -20.32 -12.31
N GLU A 357 75.24 -21.37 -12.42
CA GLU A 357 75.63 -22.67 -12.98
C GLU A 357 75.97 -22.56 -14.48
N GLY A 358 75.20 -21.77 -15.23
CA GLY A 358 75.45 -21.49 -16.65
C GLY A 358 76.73 -20.68 -16.88
N GLU A 359 76.97 -19.64 -16.08
CA GLU A 359 78.21 -18.86 -16.10
C GLU A 359 79.42 -19.72 -15.69
N ALA A 360 79.31 -20.52 -14.63
CA ALA A 360 80.37 -21.44 -14.22
C ALA A 360 80.68 -22.48 -15.31
N TYR A 361 79.65 -23.02 -15.97
CA TYR A 361 79.82 -23.93 -17.10
C TYR A 361 80.53 -23.25 -18.26
N TYR A 362 80.07 -22.06 -18.68
CA TYR A 362 80.68 -21.25 -19.73
C TYR A 362 82.17 -20.96 -19.44
N ILE A 363 82.48 -20.43 -18.25
CA ILE A 363 83.85 -20.12 -17.81
C ILE A 363 84.71 -21.39 -17.80
N SER A 364 84.16 -22.54 -17.41
CA SER A 364 84.91 -23.81 -17.40
C SER A 364 85.25 -24.31 -18.80
N GLU A 365 84.33 -24.19 -19.77
CA GLU A 365 84.59 -24.59 -21.16
C GLU A 365 85.50 -23.60 -21.89
N THR A 366 85.33 -22.28 -21.68
CA THR A 366 86.29 -21.29 -22.21
C THR A 366 87.67 -21.49 -21.61
N GLY A 367 87.77 -21.77 -20.30
CA GLY A 367 89.03 -22.04 -19.63
C GLY A 367 89.73 -23.31 -20.13
N LYS A 368 88.98 -24.38 -20.43
CA LYS A 368 89.53 -25.58 -21.10
C LYS A 368 90.04 -25.26 -22.51
N ALA A 369 89.27 -24.54 -23.31
CA ALA A 369 89.65 -24.18 -24.67
C ALA A 369 90.89 -23.26 -24.71
N GLU A 370 91.00 -22.30 -23.79
CA GLU A 370 92.19 -21.46 -23.63
C GLU A 370 93.40 -22.26 -23.13
N ALA A 371 93.21 -23.18 -22.18
CA ALA A 371 94.29 -24.05 -21.72
C ALA A 371 94.80 -24.98 -22.82
N GLU A 372 93.91 -25.53 -23.66
CA GLU A 372 94.29 -26.36 -24.81
C GLU A 372 95.01 -25.54 -25.89
N LYS A 373 94.52 -24.33 -26.18
CA LYS A 373 95.21 -23.38 -27.07
C LYS A 373 96.61 -23.02 -26.56
N MET A 374 96.75 -22.74 -25.27
CA MET A 374 98.06 -22.48 -24.64
C MET A 374 98.98 -23.70 -24.67
N ARG A 375 98.45 -24.91 -24.44
CA ARG A 375 99.22 -26.16 -24.55
C ARG A 375 99.78 -26.33 -25.97
N LEU A 376 98.94 -26.16 -27.01
CA LEU A 376 99.37 -26.29 -28.40
C LEU A 376 100.42 -25.25 -28.80
N ILE A 377 100.28 -24.00 -28.33
CA ILE A 377 101.28 -22.94 -28.55
C ILE A 377 102.59 -23.28 -27.81
N GLY A 378 102.51 -23.76 -26.56
CA GLY A 378 103.67 -24.17 -25.78
C GLY A 378 104.42 -25.37 -26.36
N GLU A 379 103.69 -26.37 -26.87
CA GLU A 379 104.26 -27.51 -27.60
C GLU A 379 104.95 -27.05 -28.90
N ALA A 380 104.30 -26.18 -29.68
CA ALA A 380 104.89 -25.61 -30.91
C ALA A 380 106.15 -24.77 -30.62
N GLN A 381 106.14 -23.94 -29.57
CA GLN A 381 107.31 -23.18 -29.13
C GLN A 381 108.42 -24.11 -28.63
N GLY A 382 108.10 -25.13 -27.84
CA GLY A 382 109.08 -26.11 -27.35
C GLY A 382 109.75 -26.89 -28.48
N VAL A 383 109.00 -27.30 -29.51
CA VAL A 383 109.56 -27.92 -30.73
C VAL A 383 110.46 -26.94 -31.48
N ALA A 384 109.98 -25.73 -31.76
CA ALA A 384 110.76 -24.70 -32.47
C ALA A 384 112.03 -24.27 -31.70
N TYR A 385 112.00 -24.31 -30.37
CA TYR A 385 113.14 -24.01 -29.51
C TYR A 385 114.17 -25.16 -29.53
N ASN A 386 113.72 -26.41 -29.44
CA ASN A 386 114.58 -27.59 -29.61
C ASN A 386 115.25 -27.63 -31.01
N GLU A 387 114.53 -27.25 -32.06
CA GLU A 387 115.08 -27.17 -33.42
C GLU A 387 116.12 -26.05 -33.56
N GLN A 388 115.89 -24.88 -32.95
CA GLN A 388 116.89 -23.81 -32.86
C GLN A 388 118.16 -24.28 -32.12
N VAL A 389 118.02 -25.01 -31.01
CA VAL A 389 119.16 -25.56 -30.26
C VAL A 389 119.96 -26.57 -31.10
N ASN A 390 119.29 -27.43 -31.87
CA ASN A 390 119.95 -28.37 -32.77
C ASN A 390 120.69 -27.68 -33.93
N ALA A 391 120.15 -26.58 -34.49
CA ALA A 391 120.73 -25.90 -35.64
C ALA A 391 121.89 -24.94 -35.27
N LEU A 392 121.83 -24.28 -34.12
CA LEU A 392 122.78 -23.22 -33.72
C LEU A 392 123.72 -23.61 -32.58
N GLY A 393 123.46 -24.74 -31.91
CA GLY A 393 124.18 -25.18 -30.72
C GLY A 393 123.85 -24.35 -29.47
N ALA A 394 124.05 -24.94 -28.29
CA ALA A 394 123.64 -24.36 -27.01
C ALA A 394 124.17 -22.92 -26.76
N ASN A 395 125.42 -22.64 -27.14
CA ASN A 395 126.02 -21.31 -26.99
C ASN A 395 125.48 -20.28 -28.00
N GLY A 396 125.02 -20.72 -29.18
CA GLY A 396 124.46 -19.84 -30.22
C GLY A 396 123.07 -19.34 -29.86
N VAL A 397 122.19 -20.24 -29.40
CA VAL A 397 120.82 -19.87 -28.97
C VAL A 397 120.86 -18.96 -27.75
N ALA A 398 121.70 -19.25 -26.75
CA ALA A 398 121.85 -18.40 -25.57
C ALA A 398 122.27 -16.96 -25.92
N LEU A 399 123.14 -16.77 -26.92
CA LEU A 399 123.53 -15.43 -27.39
C LEU A 399 122.38 -14.73 -28.13
N ILE A 400 121.65 -15.44 -29.01
CA ILE A 400 120.50 -14.86 -29.72
C ILE A 400 119.37 -14.51 -28.75
N GLU A 401 119.10 -15.34 -27.74
CA GLU A 401 118.03 -15.08 -26.78
C GLU A 401 118.41 -14.00 -25.77
N THR A 402 119.66 -13.94 -25.31
CA THR A 402 120.13 -12.78 -24.53
C THR A 402 120.06 -11.50 -25.35
N LEU A 403 120.44 -11.50 -26.63
CA LEU A 403 120.24 -10.36 -27.53
C LEU A 403 118.75 -10.01 -27.75
N LYS A 404 117.86 -10.99 -27.90
CA LYS A 404 116.41 -10.77 -27.99
C LYS A 404 115.85 -10.15 -26.70
N VAL A 405 116.21 -10.68 -25.54
CA VAL A 405 115.74 -10.16 -24.24
C VAL A 405 116.32 -8.77 -23.97
N ILE A 406 117.57 -8.49 -24.36
CA ILE A 406 118.18 -7.15 -24.31
C ILE A 406 117.44 -6.18 -25.27
N GLY A 407 117.03 -6.66 -26.44
CA GLY A 407 116.27 -5.91 -27.44
C GLY A 407 114.83 -5.60 -27.01
N GLU A 408 114.05 -6.61 -26.62
CA GLU A 408 112.66 -6.46 -26.18
C GLU A 408 112.53 -5.67 -24.86
N LYS A 409 113.54 -5.75 -23.97
CA LYS A 409 113.59 -4.96 -22.72
C LYS A 409 114.37 -3.64 -22.83
N GLY A 410 114.90 -3.31 -24.01
CA GLY A 410 115.37 -1.95 -24.35
C GLY A 410 116.55 -1.39 -23.53
N VAL A 411 117.61 -2.17 -23.30
CA VAL A 411 118.79 -1.69 -22.53
C VAL A 411 119.78 -0.93 -23.42
N ARG A 412 120.19 0.28 -23.03
CA ARG A 412 120.90 1.27 -23.87
C ARG A 412 122.41 1.36 -23.53
N ILE A 413 123.30 1.26 -24.52
CA ILE A 413 124.78 1.19 -24.32
C ILE A 413 125.55 2.22 -25.16
N THR A 414 125.68 3.45 -24.66
CA THR A 414 126.77 4.43 -24.99
C THR A 414 126.80 5.53 -23.93
N PRO A 415 127.98 5.96 -23.42
CA PRO A 415 128.11 7.06 -22.45
C PRO A 415 128.34 8.42 -23.15
N ASP A 416 127.82 9.51 -22.57
CA ASP A 416 127.66 10.78 -23.31
C ASP A 416 128.04 12.05 -22.50
N ILE A 417 129.09 11.99 -21.67
CA ILE A 417 129.70 13.19 -21.09
C ILE A 417 131.23 13.07 -20.99
N MET A 418 131.93 13.89 -21.76
CA MET A 418 133.36 14.18 -21.57
C MET A 418 133.50 15.69 -21.33
N ALA A 419 133.77 16.08 -20.08
CA ALA A 419 134.12 17.45 -19.71
C ALA A 419 135.56 17.46 -19.17
N SER A 420 136.39 18.36 -19.70
CA SER A 420 137.85 18.28 -19.62
C SER A 420 138.43 19.10 -18.44
N GLY A 421 139.29 18.44 -17.65
CA GLY A 421 140.58 19.01 -17.19
C GLY A 421 140.58 20.02 -16.03
N GLY A 422 141.31 19.68 -14.95
CA GLY A 422 141.65 20.62 -13.86
C GLY A 422 142.12 19.86 -12.61
N GLY A 423 143.42 19.60 -12.49
CA GLY A 423 143.96 18.69 -11.46
C GLY A 423 144.05 19.27 -10.03
N GLY A 424 144.02 18.39 -9.03
CA GLY A 424 144.30 18.71 -7.62
C GLY A 424 143.92 17.57 -6.66
N ASN A 425 144.92 17.01 -5.96
CA ASN A 425 144.81 15.91 -4.97
C ASN A 425 143.56 15.93 -4.05
N GLY A 426 142.98 14.76 -3.78
CA GLY A 426 142.09 14.59 -2.62
C GLY A 426 141.24 13.29 -2.61
N ASP A 427 141.53 12.45 -1.62
CA ASP A 427 140.82 11.26 -1.12
C ASP A 427 139.26 11.32 -1.06
N GLY A 428 138.59 10.15 -1.18
CA GLY A 428 137.26 9.90 -0.56
C GLY A 428 136.01 9.56 -1.42
N GLY A 429 135.68 8.25 -1.53
CA GLY A 429 134.33 7.70 -1.23
C GLY A 429 133.18 7.71 -2.27
N GLY A 430 132.21 6.78 -2.09
CA GLY A 430 130.81 7.04 -2.50
C GLY A 430 129.93 5.93 -3.13
N GLY A 431 129.60 4.86 -2.39
CA GLY A 431 128.63 3.83 -2.80
C GLY A 431 127.16 4.29 -2.84
N ILE A 432 126.79 5.10 -3.83
CA ILE A 432 125.45 5.71 -3.96
C ILE A 432 124.52 4.95 -4.92
N GLY A 433 125.06 4.27 -5.93
CA GLY A 433 124.26 3.64 -7.01
C GLY A 433 123.29 2.54 -6.54
N THR A 434 123.71 1.69 -5.60
CA THR A 434 122.93 0.51 -5.17
C THR A 434 121.75 0.87 -4.25
N LEU A 435 121.84 1.98 -3.52
CA LEU A 435 120.85 2.39 -2.53
C LEU A 435 119.67 3.16 -3.18
N LEU A 436 119.94 3.88 -4.27
CA LEU A 436 118.91 4.55 -5.07
C LEU A 436 117.95 3.53 -5.73
N LEU A 437 118.50 2.43 -6.26
CA LEU A 437 117.72 1.37 -6.91
C LEU A 437 116.74 0.69 -5.94
N LEU A 438 117.17 0.50 -4.68
CA LEU A 438 116.35 -0.13 -3.64
C LEU A 438 115.21 0.79 -3.16
N ASN A 439 115.44 2.11 -3.11
CA ASN A 439 114.40 3.07 -2.74
C ASN A 439 113.30 3.19 -3.81
N LEU A 440 113.65 3.22 -5.10
CA LEU A 440 112.65 3.23 -6.19
C LEU A 440 111.74 1.99 -6.17
N PHE A 441 112.27 0.84 -5.77
CA PHE A 441 111.49 -0.41 -5.66
C PHE A 441 110.51 -0.41 -4.47
N ARG A 442 110.85 0.29 -3.37
CA ARG A 442 109.97 0.45 -2.20
C ARG A 442 108.81 1.42 -2.48
N ASP A 443 109.08 2.51 -3.20
CA ASP A 443 108.12 3.60 -3.43
C ASP A 443 106.95 3.19 -4.34
N GLN A 444 107.17 2.26 -5.28
CA GLN A 444 106.09 1.71 -6.12
C GLN A 444 105.13 0.78 -5.36
N MET A 445 105.59 0.08 -4.31
CA MET A 445 104.74 -0.84 -3.53
C MET A 445 103.80 -0.11 -2.57
N GLN A 446 104.19 1.06 -2.03
CA GLN A 446 103.36 1.81 -1.07
C GLN A 446 102.25 2.65 -1.70
N LYS A 447 102.23 2.83 -3.02
CA LYS A 447 101.27 3.73 -3.69
C LYS A 447 99.89 3.13 -4.00
N ASN A 448 99.71 1.83 -3.77
CA ASN A 448 98.47 1.09 -4.08
C ASN A 448 97.64 0.69 -2.84
N SER A 449 98.01 1.11 -1.63
CA SER A 449 97.41 0.63 -0.37
C SER A 449 96.54 1.62 0.42
N ASP A 450 96.45 2.90 0.04
CA ASP A 450 95.77 3.93 0.85
C ASP A 450 94.81 4.85 0.07
N ALA A 451 93.50 4.59 0.17
CA ALA A 451 92.44 5.59 0.19
C ALA A 451 91.14 5.00 0.81
N PRO A 452 90.32 5.75 1.58
CA PRO A 452 89.61 5.18 2.74
C PRO A 452 88.07 5.19 2.69
N ALA A 453 87.44 4.52 3.67
CA ALA A 453 85.99 4.43 3.87
C ALA A 453 85.48 5.32 5.04
N ILE A 454 84.35 6.00 4.82
CA ILE A 454 83.62 6.90 5.76
C ILE A 454 82.13 6.86 5.34
N ALA A 455 81.09 6.72 6.17
CA ALA A 455 80.98 6.34 7.59
C ALA A 455 79.53 5.84 7.89
N LEU A 456 79.26 5.39 9.13
CA LEU A 456 77.93 5.16 9.70
C LEU A 456 77.65 6.20 10.79
N THR A 457 76.44 6.78 10.84
CA THR A 457 75.96 7.54 12.02
C THR A 457 74.50 7.23 12.32
N ASN A 458 74.25 6.59 13.47
CA ASN A 458 72.93 6.53 14.11
C ASN A 458 72.57 7.90 14.72
N GLY A 459 71.28 8.18 14.95
CA GLY A 459 70.85 9.44 15.55
C GLY A 459 69.36 9.52 15.88
N THR A 460 68.92 8.76 16.87
CA THR A 460 67.58 8.87 17.48
C THR A 460 67.31 10.27 18.06
N LYS A 461 66.08 10.76 17.86
CA LYS A 461 65.29 11.43 18.89
C LYS A 461 63.80 11.20 18.67
#